data_AF-A0A6V7JQH7-F1
#
_entry.id   AF-A0A6V7JQH7-F1
#
_cell.length_a   1.000
_cell.length_b   1.000
_cell.length_c   1.000
_cell.angle_alpha   90.00
_cell.angle_beta   90.00
_cell.angle_gamma   90.00
#
_symmetry.space_group_name_H-M   'P 1'
#
loop_
_entity.id
_entity.type
_entity.pdbx_description
1 polymer ?
#
loop_
_entity_poly.entity_id
_entity_poly.type
_entity_poly.pdbx_seq_one_letter_code
_entity_poly.pdbx_strand_id
1 'polypeptide(L)'
;INPLSLVEILAHVIQQFPNKQEAIEFLETTEPKVAKNNEAVALCKVLQGQILLDKLNDQEKAKKIIEDVEAMLDNADGVTSVHGRFYLLASRLYRLQGKHAEYYRTAL
;
A
#
# COMPACT_ATOMS: atom_id res chain seq x y z
N ILE A 1 17.66 3.62 -12.76
CA ILE A 1 16.21 3.95 -12.61
C ILE A 1 15.96 4.20 -11.13
N ASN A 2 15.23 5.26 -10.78
CA ASN A 2 14.84 5.53 -9.40
C ASN A 2 13.93 4.39 -8.89
N PRO A 3 14.21 3.75 -7.74
CA PRO A 3 13.37 2.70 -7.16
C PRO A 3 11.89 3.08 -7.05
N LEU A 4 11.58 4.35 -6.74
CA LEU A 4 10.20 4.81 -6.65
C LEU A 4 9.49 4.76 -8.01
N SER A 5 10.13 5.27 -9.06
CA SER A 5 9.59 5.23 -10.43
C SER A 5 9.41 3.80 -10.94
N LEU A 6 10.28 2.87 -10.52
CA LEU A 6 10.08 1.45 -10.82
C LEU A 6 8.76 0.95 -10.20
N VAL A 7 8.51 1.22 -8.92
CA VAL A 7 7.27 0.78 -8.24
C VAL A 7 6.02 1.41 -8.85
N GLU A 8 6.10 2.65 -9.35
CA GLU A 8 4.99 3.27 -10.08
C GLU A 8 4.64 2.55 -11.39
N ILE A 9 5.66 2.10 -12.13
CA ILE A 9 5.45 1.26 -13.31
C ILE A 9 4.81 -0.06 -12.88
N LEU A 10 5.33 -0.69 -11.81
CA LEU A 10 4.78 -1.95 -11.31
C LEU A 10 3.32 -1.83 -10.87
N ALA A 11 2.89 -0.67 -10.37
CA ALA A 11 1.49 -0.40 -10.04
C ALA A 11 0.53 -0.60 -11.22
N HIS A 12 1.02 -0.40 -12.46
CA HIS A 12 0.25 -0.66 -13.68
C HIS A 12 0.39 -2.13 -14.11
N VAL A 13 1.56 -2.73 -13.94
CA VAL A 13 1.82 -4.14 -14.30
C VAL A 13 0.98 -5.09 -13.44
N ILE A 14 0.89 -4.87 -12.13
CA ILE A 14 0.10 -5.72 -11.20
C ILE A 14 -1.40 -5.73 -11.52
N GLN A 15 -1.91 -4.70 -12.20
CA GLN A 15 -3.32 -4.67 -12.62
C GLN A 15 -3.60 -5.67 -13.74
N GLN A 16 -2.60 -5.96 -14.58
CA GLN A 16 -2.72 -6.88 -15.72
C GLN A 16 -2.64 -8.35 -15.33
N PHE A 17 -2.19 -8.67 -14.11
CA PHE A 17 -2.20 -10.06 -13.62
C PHE A 17 -3.64 -10.58 -13.51
N PRO A 18 -4.00 -11.70 -14.14
CA PRO A 18 -5.33 -12.30 -13.97
C PRO A 18 -5.47 -12.87 -12.55
N ASN A 19 -4.42 -13.49 -12.03
CA ASN A 19 -4.37 -14.00 -10.66
C ASN A 19 -3.79 -12.94 -9.71
N LYS A 20 -4.60 -12.53 -8.74
CA LYS A 20 -4.22 -11.48 -7.78
C LYS A 20 -3.28 -11.97 -6.68
N GLN A 21 -3.23 -13.28 -6.45
CA GLN A 21 -2.27 -13.88 -5.53
C GLN A 21 -0.84 -13.82 -6.11
N GLU A 22 -0.68 -14.14 -7.39
CA GLU A 22 0.61 -14.02 -8.10
C GLU A 22 1.11 -12.58 -8.13
N ALA A 23 0.20 -11.60 -8.22
CA ALA A 23 0.56 -10.18 -8.15
C ALA A 23 1.14 -9.79 -6.78
N ILE A 24 0.65 -10.39 -5.69
CA ILE A 24 1.18 -10.17 -4.34
C ILE A 24 2.56 -10.81 -4.22
N GLU A 25 2.72 -12.07 -4.62
CA GLU A 25 4.02 -12.77 -4.60
C GLU A 25 5.08 -12.02 -5.44
N PHE A 26 4.67 -11.45 -6.58
CA PHE A 26 5.53 -10.61 -7.39
C PHE A 26 5.97 -9.32 -6.65
N LEU A 27 5.07 -8.69 -5.88
CA LEU A 27 5.40 -7.52 -5.07
C LEU A 27 6.33 -7.90 -3.90
N GLU A 28 6.12 -9.03 -3.24
CA GLU A 28 6.98 -9.54 -2.16
C GLU A 28 8.40 -9.83 -2.64
N THR A 29 8.56 -10.41 -3.83
CA THR A 29 9.88 -10.64 -4.43
C THR A 29 10.56 -9.35 -4.92
N THR A 30 9.81 -8.27 -5.06
CA THR A 30 10.32 -6.96 -5.51
C THR A 30 10.65 -6.03 -4.35
N GLU A 31 9.97 -6.16 -3.22
CA GLU A 31 10.27 -5.42 -1.98
C GLU A 31 11.76 -5.39 -1.60
N PRO A 32 12.50 -6.54 -1.53
CA PRO A 32 13.92 -6.52 -1.19
C PRO A 32 14.80 -5.81 -2.24
N LYS A 33 14.32 -5.71 -3.49
CA LYS A 33 15.06 -5.01 -4.58
C LYS A 33 14.96 -3.49 -4.44
N VAL A 34 13.89 -3.00 -3.81
CA VAL A 34 13.65 -1.56 -3.58
C VAL A 34 13.95 -1.12 -2.15
N ALA A 35 14.46 -2.01 -1.29
CA ALA A 35 14.83 -1.77 0.11
C ALA A 35 15.81 -0.61 0.34
N LYS A 36 16.50 -0.13 -0.70
CA LYS A 36 17.36 1.07 -0.63
C LYS A 36 16.58 2.38 -0.48
N ASN A 37 15.28 2.38 -0.77
CA ASN A 37 14.42 3.56 -0.63
C ASN A 37 13.16 3.19 0.16
N ASN A 38 13.04 3.72 1.37
CA ASN A 38 11.92 3.45 2.27
C ASN A 38 10.58 3.85 1.66
N GLU A 39 10.51 4.92 0.87
CA GLU A 39 9.28 5.33 0.18
C GLU A 39 8.86 4.28 -0.85
N ALA A 40 9.81 3.71 -1.59
CA ALA A 40 9.51 2.66 -2.57
C ALA A 40 9.01 1.38 -1.89
N VAL A 41 9.58 1.02 -0.74
CA VAL A 41 9.10 -0.09 0.09
C VAL A 41 7.69 0.17 0.60
N ALA A 42 7.45 1.35 1.18
CA ALA A 42 6.13 1.75 1.66
C ALA A 42 5.10 1.70 0.52
N LEU A 43 5.45 2.19 -0.68
CA LEU A 43 4.57 2.13 -1.84
C LEU A 43 4.27 0.69 -2.27
N CYS A 44 5.27 -0.19 -2.30
CA CYS A 44 5.08 -1.62 -2.57
C CYS A 44 4.08 -2.25 -1.60
N LYS A 45 4.23 -1.99 -0.29
CA LYS A 45 3.30 -2.47 0.74
C LYS A 45 1.89 -1.91 0.55
N VAL A 46 1.74 -0.62 0.24
CA VAL A 46 0.43 -0.02 -0.07
C VAL A 46 -0.26 -0.72 -1.25
N LEU A 47 0.48 -1.05 -2.32
CA LEU A 47 -0.07 -1.77 -3.46
C LEU A 47 -0.54 -3.19 -3.09
N GLN A 48 0.22 -3.91 -2.25
CA GLN A 48 -0.21 -5.20 -1.72
C GLN A 48 -1.50 -5.07 -0.91
N GLY A 49 -1.57 -4.08 -0.01
CA GLY A 49 -2.76 -3.78 0.79
C GLY A 49 -3.99 -3.45 -0.07
N GLN A 50 -3.82 -2.70 -1.16
CA GLN A 50 -4.89 -2.42 -2.12
C GLN A 50 -5.40 -3.70 -2.78
N ILE A 51 -4.52 -4.61 -3.21
CA ILE A 51 -4.94 -5.89 -3.81
C ILE A 51 -5.69 -6.74 -2.78
N LEU A 52 -5.16 -6.85 -1.56
CA LEU A 52 -5.78 -7.62 -0.48
C LEU A 52 -7.18 -7.11 -0.16
N LEU A 53 -7.34 -5.79 -0.09
CA LEU A 53 -8.63 -5.17 0.24
C LEU A 53 -9.62 -5.22 -0.94
N ASP A 54 -9.21 -4.78 -2.13
CA ASP A 54 -10.12 -4.58 -3.26
C ASP A 54 -10.44 -5.89 -4.01
N LYS A 55 -9.55 -6.88 -3.99
CA LYS A 55 -9.67 -8.10 -4.82
C LYS A 55 -9.84 -9.38 -4.00
N LEU A 56 -9.18 -9.48 -2.85
CA LEU A 56 -9.25 -10.66 -2.00
C LEU A 56 -10.17 -10.49 -0.78
N ASN A 57 -10.65 -9.25 -0.54
CA ASN A 57 -11.49 -8.88 0.61
C ASN A 57 -10.90 -9.30 1.97
N ASP A 58 -9.57 -9.38 2.06
CA ASP A 58 -8.84 -9.79 3.26
C ASP A 58 -8.51 -8.54 4.10
N GLN A 59 -9.48 -8.13 4.92
CA GLN A 59 -9.40 -6.92 5.73
C GLN A 59 -8.36 -7.03 6.86
N GLU A 60 -8.17 -8.23 7.41
CA GLU A 60 -7.21 -8.45 8.50
C GLU A 60 -5.77 -8.27 8.02
N LYS A 61 -5.42 -8.88 6.87
CA LYS A 61 -4.08 -8.68 6.29
C LYS A 61 -3.88 -7.25 5.82
N ALA A 62 -4.88 -6.65 5.20
CA ALA A 62 -4.80 -5.25 4.78
C ALA A 62 -4.56 -4.30 5.98
N LYS A 63 -5.20 -4.54 7.13
CA LYS A 63 -4.98 -3.75 8.35
C LYS A 63 -3.55 -3.86 8.86
N LYS A 64 -2.97 -5.07 8.92
CA LYS A 64 -1.56 -5.26 9.32
C LYS A 64 -0.60 -4.49 8.40
N ILE A 65 -0.85 -4.52 7.09
CA ILE A 65 -0.04 -3.77 6.13
C ILE A 65 -0.18 -2.25 6.36
N ILE A 66 -1.37 -1.75 6.68
CA ILE A 66 -1.58 -0.33 6.99
C ILE A 66 -0.78 0.05 8.24
N GLU A 67 -0.83 -0.74 9.32
CA GLU A 67 -0.06 -0.49 10.55
C GLU A 67 1.46 -0.48 10.29
N ASP A 68 1.95 -1.44 9.50
CA ASP A 68 3.35 -1.51 9.07
C ASP A 68 3.79 -0.27 8.27
N VAL A 69 2.96 0.18 7.34
CA VAL A 69 3.26 1.35 6.49
C VAL A 69 3.17 2.63 7.30
N GLU A 70 2.20 2.76 8.21
CA GLU A 70 2.07 3.90 9.12
C GLU A 70 3.35 4.08 9.93
N ALA A 71 3.86 3.01 10.54
CA ALA A 71 5.13 3.03 11.26
C ALA A 71 6.32 3.42 10.37
N MET A 72 6.34 3.03 9.09
CA MET A 72 7.39 3.45 8.15
C MET A 72 7.29 4.93 7.78
N LEU A 73 6.07 5.47 7.64
CA LEU A 73 5.83 6.86 7.28
C LEU A 73 6.07 7.81 8.46
N ASP A 74 5.74 7.40 9.68
CA ASP A 74 6.03 8.19 10.91
C ASP A 74 7.54 8.40 11.12
N ASN A 75 8.36 7.48 10.62
CA ASN A 75 9.82 7.57 10.66
C ASN A 75 10.41 8.35 9.47
N ALA A 76 9.60 8.76 8.50
CA ALA A 76 10.06 9.52 7.35
C ALA A 76 10.00 11.03 7.63
N ASP A 77 11.09 11.74 7.32
CA ASP A 77 11.14 13.20 7.46
C ASP A 77 10.28 13.87 6.37
N GLY A 78 9.04 14.20 6.72
CA GLY A 78 8.13 15.02 5.91
C GLY A 78 7.09 14.24 5.09
N VAL A 79 6.27 14.98 4.35
CA VAL A 79 5.19 14.42 3.54
C VAL A 79 5.73 13.96 2.19
N THR A 80 5.66 12.66 1.96
CA THR A 80 6.10 12.00 0.72
C THR A 80 4.91 11.74 -0.21
N SER A 81 5.18 11.43 -1.49
CA SER A 81 4.15 11.08 -2.48
C SER A 81 3.34 9.82 -2.14
N VAL A 82 3.84 9.00 -1.21
CA VAL A 82 3.22 7.75 -0.76
C VAL A 82 2.08 8.01 0.22
N HIS A 83 2.15 9.08 1.01
CA HIS A 83 1.15 9.41 2.04
C HIS A 83 -0.27 9.48 1.45
N GLY A 84 -0.45 10.13 0.30
CA GLY A 84 -1.76 10.22 -0.34
C GLY A 84 -2.35 8.84 -0.72
N ARG A 85 -1.51 7.91 -1.19
CA ARG A 85 -1.96 6.54 -1.52
C ARG A 85 -2.23 5.71 -0.28
N PHE A 86 -1.44 5.92 0.77
CA PHE A 86 -1.63 5.30 2.08
C PHE A 86 -2.98 5.72 2.71
N TYR A 87 -3.25 7.03 2.83
CA TYR A 87 -4.50 7.53 3.40
C TYR A 87 -5.73 7.09 2.58
N LEU A 88 -5.60 7.01 1.25
CA LEU A 88 -6.66 6.45 0.39
C LEU A 88 -6.94 4.97 0.70
N LEU A 89 -5.92 4.17 0.96
CA LEU A 89 -6.08 2.77 1.35
C LEU A 89 -6.70 2.65 2.75
N ALA A 90 -6.20 3.40 3.72
CA ALA A 90 -6.69 3.39 5.10
C ALA A 90 -8.16 3.83 5.18
N SER A 91 -8.52 4.92 4.52
CA SER A 91 -9.90 5.40 4.45
C SER A 91 -10.84 4.35 3.82
N ARG A 92 -10.41 3.64 2.77
CA ARG A 92 -11.21 2.54 2.21
C ARG A 92 -11.45 1.41 3.21
N LEU A 93 -10.43 1.01 3.96
CA LEU A 93 -10.58 -0.01 5.01
C LEU A 93 -11.60 0.44 6.06
N TYR A 94 -11.44 1.66 6.61
CA TYR A 94 -12.34 2.18 7.65
C TYR A 94 -13.78 2.34 7.15
N ARG A 95 -13.96 2.69 5.87
CA ARG A 95 -15.27 2.72 5.22
C ARG A 95 -15.91 1.34 5.17
N LEU A 96 -15.15 0.30 4.80
CA LEU A 96 -15.65 -1.09 4.76
C LEU A 96 -15.99 -1.63 6.16
N GLN A 97 -15.26 -1.21 7.20
CA GLN A 97 -15.52 -1.57 8.59
C GLN A 97 -16.69 -0.78 9.22
N GLY A 98 -17.27 0.21 8.51
CA GLY A 98 -18.31 1.09 9.07
C GLY A 98 -17.81 2.06 10.13
N LYS A 99 -16.49 2.27 10.24
CA LYS A 99 -15.89 3.15 11.23
C LYS A 99 -15.80 4.58 10.70
N HIS A 100 -16.94 5.27 10.74
CA HIS A 100 -17.10 6.59 10.13
C HIS A 100 -16.15 7.65 10.72
N ALA A 101 -15.90 7.65 12.03
CA ALA A 101 -15.02 8.62 12.67
C ALA A 101 -13.57 8.57 12.16
N GLU A 102 -13.04 7.36 12.01
CA GLU A 102 -11.67 7.12 11.53
C GLU A 102 -11.56 7.34 10.02
N TYR A 103 -12.62 7.02 9.27
CA TYR A 103 -12.73 7.38 7.86
C TYR A 103 -12.63 8.90 7.65
N TYR A 104 -13.38 9.70 8.41
CA TYR A 104 -13.31 11.16 8.29
C TYR A 104 -11.93 11.70 8.67
N ARG A 105 -11.32 11.17 9.74
CA ARG A 105 -9.99 11.60 10.18
C ARG A 105 -8.90 11.32 9.14
N THR A 106 -9.03 10.24 8.39
CA THR A 106 -8.04 9.83 7.37
C THR A 106 -8.29 10.43 5.99
N ALA A 107 -9.48 10.95 5.73
CA ALA A 107 -9.85 11.55 4.45
C ALA A 107 -9.69 13.08 4.41
N LEU A 108 -9.55 13.73 5.58
CA LEU A 108 -9.32 15.17 5.74
C LEU A 108 -7.83 15.49 5.76
#